data_AF-A0A0C9UEG0-F1
#
_entry.id   AF-A0A0C9UEG0-F1
#
_cell.length_a   1.000
_cell.length_b   1.000
_cell.length_c   1.000
_cell.angle_alpha   90.00
_cell.angle_beta   90.00
_cell.angle_gamma   90.00
#
_symmetry.space_group_name_H-M   'P 1'
#
loop_
_entity.id
_entity.type
_entity.pdbx_description
1 polymer ?
#
loop_
_entity_poly.entity_id
_entity_poly.type
_entity_poly.pdbx_seq_one_letter_code
_entity_poly.pdbx_strand_id
1 'polypeptide(L)'
;PDDGEEAALALMNLGIRMGCEYIDVEISWSAKLQEAVKATKGASQIIASWHDWSGNMRWDRADVREEYSRAAELGDIVKIIGKVNTVADNFTLQQFASAMTFKPLIAINMG
;
A
#
# COMPACT_ATOMS: atom_id res chain seq x y z
N PRO A 1 -13.27 -10.78 10.45
CA PRO A 1 -14.72 -10.62 10.66
C PRO A 1 -15.19 -9.32 9.99
N ASP A 2 -16.43 -9.29 9.51
CA ASP A 2 -16.93 -8.22 8.63
C ASP A 2 -17.09 -6.86 9.34
N ASP A 3 -17.11 -6.86 10.67
CA ASP A 3 -17.20 -5.68 11.54
C ASP A 3 -15.99 -4.74 11.43
N GLY A 4 -14.80 -5.29 11.18
CA GLY A 4 -13.56 -4.53 11.03
C GLY A 4 -13.56 -3.64 9.78
N GLU A 5 -14.11 -4.13 8.66
CA GLU A 5 -14.11 -3.38 7.40
C GLU A 5 -15.07 -2.19 7.43
N GLU A 6 -16.25 -2.35 8.02
CA GLU A 6 -17.22 -1.25 8.14
C GLU A 6 -16.68 -0.12 9.02
N ALA A 7 -16.08 -0.46 10.16
CA ALA A 7 -15.44 0.51 11.05
C ALA A 7 -14.25 1.20 10.35
N ALA A 8 -13.41 0.46 9.63
CA ALA A 8 -12.29 1.02 8.87
C ALA A 8 -12.77 2.01 7.80
N LEU A 9 -13.79 1.64 7.01
CA LEU A 9 -14.37 2.52 5.99
C LEU A 9 -14.99 3.78 6.61
N ALA A 10 -15.63 3.68 7.78
CA ALA A 10 -16.18 4.84 8.48
C ALA A 10 -15.08 5.83 8.90
N LEU A 11 -13.94 5.33 9.40
CA LEU A 11 -12.78 6.15 9.78
C LEU A 11 -12.07 6.77 8.57
N MET A 12 -11.88 6.01 7.49
CA MET A 12 -11.31 6.56 6.25
C MET A 12 -12.18 7.68 5.68
N ASN A 13 -13.51 7.48 5.64
CA ASN A 13 -14.44 8.52 5.22
C ASN A 13 -14.48 9.73 6.15
N LEU A 14 -14.24 9.54 7.47
CA LEU A 14 -14.08 10.65 8.38
C LEU A 14 -12.84 11.48 8.03
N GLY A 15 -11.69 10.85 7.80
CA GLY A 15 -10.47 11.52 7.36
C GLY A 15 -10.65 12.31 6.06
N ILE A 16 -11.33 11.70 5.08
CA ILE A 16 -11.70 12.37 3.82
C ILE A 16 -12.56 13.60 4.09
N ARG A 17 -13.62 13.50 4.90
CA ARG A 17 -14.49 14.64 5.24
C ARG A 17 -13.77 15.74 6.02
N MET A 18 -12.75 15.37 6.80
CA MET A 18 -11.89 16.33 7.50
C MET A 18 -10.86 17.00 6.58
N GLY A 19 -10.77 16.58 5.32
CA GLY A 19 -9.87 17.18 4.34
C GLY A 19 -8.43 16.69 4.44
N CYS A 20 -8.20 15.49 4.99
CA CYS A 20 -6.86 14.90 4.99
C CYS A 20 -6.34 14.76 3.56
N GLU A 21 -5.12 15.24 3.31
CA GLU A 21 -4.51 15.20 1.97
C GLU A 21 -4.17 13.78 1.53
N TYR A 22 -3.94 12.87 2.48
CA TYR A 22 -3.59 11.47 2.22
C TYR A 22 -4.43 10.52 3.06
N ILE A 23 -4.89 9.44 2.44
CA ILE A 23 -5.56 8.32 3.09
C ILE A 23 -4.77 7.05 2.74
N ASP A 24 -4.28 6.34 3.76
CA ASP A 24 -3.64 5.04 3.58
C ASP A 24 -4.71 3.95 3.52
N VAL A 25 -4.70 3.15 2.44
CA VAL A 25 -5.65 2.07 2.20
C VAL A 25 -4.86 0.80 1.88
N GLU A 26 -4.96 -0.20 2.74
CA GLU A 26 -4.30 -1.48 2.47
C GLU A 26 -4.98 -2.21 1.30
N ILE A 27 -4.18 -2.79 0.39
CA ILE A 27 -4.68 -3.61 -0.71
C ILE A 27 -5.16 -5.01 -0.27
N SER A 28 -4.97 -5.33 1.01
CA SER A 28 -5.45 -6.54 1.68
C SER A 28 -6.94 -6.48 2.03
N TRP A 29 -7.51 -5.27 2.14
CA TRP A 29 -8.95 -5.07 2.33
C TRP A 29 -9.77 -5.58 1.15
N SER A 30 -11.05 -5.83 1.35
CA SER A 30 -11.94 -6.24 0.26
C SER A 30 -12.00 -5.20 -0.87
N ALA A 31 -12.18 -5.67 -2.11
CA ALA A 31 -12.39 -4.78 -3.26
C ALA A 31 -13.59 -3.83 -3.06
N LYS A 32 -14.61 -4.25 -2.30
CA LYS A 32 -15.76 -3.40 -1.96
C LYS A 32 -15.34 -2.19 -1.13
N LEU A 33 -14.50 -2.38 -0.12
CA LEU A 33 -13.98 -1.27 0.70
C LEU A 33 -13.09 -0.36 -0.14
N GLN A 34 -12.18 -0.94 -0.92
CA GLN A 34 -11.25 -0.19 -1.78
C GLN A 34 -12.01 0.71 -2.77
N GLU A 35 -13.01 0.17 -3.47
CA GLU A 35 -13.84 0.94 -4.41
C GLU A 35 -14.68 2.01 -3.69
N ALA A 36 -15.20 1.72 -2.49
CA ALA A 36 -15.95 2.71 -1.71
C ALA A 36 -15.08 3.92 -1.33
N VAL A 37 -13.85 3.71 -0.88
CA VAL A 37 -12.91 4.80 -0.56
C VAL A 37 -12.52 5.56 -1.82
N LYS A 38 -12.22 4.84 -2.92
CA LYS A 38 -11.86 5.47 -4.21
C LYS A 38 -12.98 6.35 -4.75
N ALA A 39 -14.24 5.94 -4.58
CA ALA A 39 -15.40 6.71 -5.00
C ALA A 39 -15.64 7.97 -4.16
N THR A 40 -15.24 7.98 -2.88
CA THR A 40 -15.48 9.11 -1.96
C THR A 40 -14.28 10.01 -1.73
N LYS A 41 -13.07 9.64 -2.19
CA LYS A 41 -11.79 10.31 -1.87
C LYS A 41 -11.74 11.81 -2.14
N GLY A 42 -12.55 12.33 -3.07
CA GLY A 42 -12.52 13.74 -3.45
C GLY A 42 -11.13 14.19 -3.91
N ALA A 43 -10.58 15.21 -3.23
CA ALA A 43 -9.23 15.73 -3.50
C ALA A 43 -8.11 15.01 -2.75
N SER A 44 -8.44 14.12 -1.80
CA SER A 44 -7.45 13.32 -1.08
C SER A 44 -6.73 12.36 -2.03
N GLN A 45 -5.45 12.14 -1.77
CA GLN A 45 -4.65 11.12 -2.44
C GLN A 45 -4.68 9.81 -1.66
N ILE A 46 -4.76 8.69 -2.37
CA ILE A 46 -4.71 7.35 -1.79
C ILE A 46 -3.26 6.85 -1.80
N ILE A 47 -2.75 6.53 -0.61
CA ILE A 47 -1.55 5.73 -0.44
C ILE A 47 -2.00 4.28 -0.37
N ALA A 48 -1.84 3.54 -1.48
CA ALA A 48 -2.17 2.13 -1.52
C ALA A 48 -1.03 1.33 -0.89
N SER A 49 -1.29 0.71 0.25
CA SER A 49 -0.25 0.09 1.07
C SER A 49 -0.33 -1.44 1.10
N TRP A 50 0.84 -2.06 1.19
CA TRP A 50 0.99 -3.49 1.42
C TRP A 50 2.15 -3.73 2.39
N HIS A 51 1.94 -4.65 3.33
CA HIS A 51 2.90 -4.95 4.38
C HIS A 51 3.10 -6.47 4.48
N ASP A 52 4.35 -6.92 4.42
CA ASP A 52 4.72 -8.31 4.74
C ASP A 52 5.57 -8.33 6.02
N TRP A 53 4.96 -8.87 7.08
CA TRP A 53 5.57 -9.03 8.40
C TRP A 53 6.24 -10.39 8.61
N SER A 54 6.08 -11.32 7.67
CA SER A 54 6.56 -12.70 7.79
C SER A 54 8.08 -12.79 7.71
N GLY A 55 8.73 -11.84 7.04
CA GLY A 55 10.16 -11.87 6.73
C GLY A 55 10.54 -12.83 5.60
N ASN A 56 9.55 -13.41 4.91
CA ASN A 56 9.75 -14.29 3.76
C ASN A 56 9.68 -13.55 2.41
N MET A 57 9.15 -12.33 2.41
CA MET A 57 9.11 -11.47 1.24
C MET A 57 10.52 -11.23 0.69
N ARG A 58 10.64 -11.23 -0.64
CA ARG A 58 11.89 -10.86 -1.31
C ARG A 58 11.60 -9.90 -2.45
N TRP A 59 12.24 -8.73 -2.41
CA TRP A 59 12.03 -7.63 -3.37
C TRP A 59 12.31 -7.99 -4.83
N ASP A 60 13.11 -9.02 -5.09
CA ASP A 60 13.49 -9.47 -6.44
C ASP A 60 12.49 -10.47 -7.04
N ARG A 61 11.49 -10.91 -6.28
CA ARG A 61 10.49 -11.88 -6.74
C ARG A 61 9.31 -11.21 -7.47
N ALA A 62 8.62 -12.03 -8.26
CA ALA A 62 7.50 -11.59 -9.10
C ALA A 62 6.26 -11.20 -8.28
N ASP A 63 6.02 -11.86 -7.14
CA ASP A 63 4.92 -11.58 -6.21
C ASP A 63 4.93 -10.12 -5.74
N VAL A 64 6.09 -9.56 -5.37
CA VAL A 64 6.19 -8.15 -4.94
C VAL A 64 5.86 -7.19 -6.10
N ARG A 65 6.15 -7.57 -7.36
CA ARG A 65 5.76 -6.78 -8.54
C ARG A 65 4.27 -6.84 -8.83
N GLU A 66 3.65 -8.00 -8.57
CA GLU A 66 2.20 -8.16 -8.65
C GLU A 66 1.49 -7.29 -7.61
N GLU A 67 1.97 -7.29 -6.36
CA GLU A 67 1.44 -6.42 -5.31
C GLU A 67 1.64 -4.93 -5.61
N TYR A 68 2.79 -4.55 -6.19
CA TYR A 68 2.97 -3.18 -6.68
C TYR A 68 1.95 -2.81 -7.75
N SER A 69 1.69 -3.71 -8.70
CA SER A 69 0.72 -3.46 -9.78
C SER A 69 -0.68 -3.27 -9.22
N ARG A 70 -1.11 -4.13 -8.29
CA ARG A 70 -2.39 -4.00 -7.58
C ARG A 70 -2.49 -2.69 -6.80
N ALA A 71 -1.44 -2.31 -6.08
CA ALA A 71 -1.40 -1.04 -5.37
C ALA A 71 -1.44 0.16 -6.31
N ALA A 72 -0.76 0.10 -7.46
CA ALA A 72 -0.72 1.17 -8.44
C ALA A 72 -2.07 1.41 -9.16
N GLU A 73 -2.92 0.37 -9.26
CA GLU A 73 -4.29 0.48 -9.79
C GLU A 73 -5.24 1.16 -8.80
N LEU A 74 -5.01 0.97 -7.50
CA LEU A 74 -5.80 1.56 -6.43
C LEU A 74 -5.36 3.00 -6.11
N GLY A 75 -4.06 3.21 -5.92
CA GLY A 75 -3.50 4.39 -5.28
C GLY A 75 -2.92 5.45 -6.22
N ASP A 76 -2.80 6.65 -5.68
CA ASP A 76 -2.01 7.72 -6.28
C ASP A 76 -0.52 7.53 -5.96
N ILE A 77 -0.22 6.92 -4.81
CA ILE A 77 1.11 6.58 -4.31
C ILE A 77 1.10 5.11 -3.87
N VAL A 78 2.15 4.37 -4.19
CA VAL A 78 2.32 2.98 -3.72
C VAL A 78 3.20 2.97 -2.48
N LYS A 79 2.83 2.16 -1.48
CA LYS A 79 3.62 1.93 -0.28
C LYS A 79 3.81 0.43 -0.05
N ILE A 80 5.06 -0.05 -0.10
CA ILE A 80 5.38 -1.46 0.16
C ILE A 80 6.36 -1.53 1.31
N ILE A 81 6.02 -2.33 2.32
CA ILE A 81 6.81 -2.47 3.54
C ILE A 81 7.14 -3.94 3.74
N GLY A 82 8.42 -4.29 3.65
CA GLY A 82 8.91 -5.64 3.92
C GLY A 82 9.60 -5.72 5.28
N LYS A 83 9.68 -6.92 5.85
CA LYS A 83 10.63 -7.23 6.94
C LYS A 83 11.88 -7.89 6.37
N VAL A 84 13.06 -7.43 6.78
CA VAL A 84 14.35 -7.98 6.29
C VAL A 84 15.13 -8.68 7.36
N ASN A 85 15.99 -9.60 6.92
CA ASN A 85 16.86 -10.37 7.80
C ASN A 85 18.33 -9.99 7.61
N THR A 86 18.66 -9.30 6.51
CA THR A 86 20.04 -8.96 6.15
C THR A 86 20.14 -7.55 5.58
N VAL A 87 21.35 -6.96 5.66
CA VAL A 87 21.64 -5.67 4.99
C VAL A 87 21.50 -5.79 3.47
N ALA A 88 21.73 -6.98 2.90
CA ALA A 88 21.67 -7.23 1.47
C ALA A 88 20.27 -6.95 0.89
N ASP A 89 19.23 -7.17 1.68
CA ASP A 89 17.83 -6.96 1.30
C ASP A 89 17.51 -5.49 1.01
N ASN A 90 18.31 -4.54 1.52
CA ASN A 90 18.18 -3.12 1.17
C ASN A 90 18.65 -2.83 -0.26
N PHE A 91 19.63 -3.57 -0.78
CA PHE A 91 20.09 -3.39 -2.15
C PHE A 91 19.10 -3.98 -3.17
N THR A 92 18.40 -5.05 -2.82
CA THR A 92 17.32 -5.59 -3.67
C THR A 92 16.09 -4.67 -3.63
N LEU A 93 15.76 -4.08 -2.48
CA LEU A 93 14.76 -3.00 -2.38
C LEU A 93 15.12 -1.83 -3.31
N GLN A 94 16.36 -1.34 -3.25
CA GLN A 94 16.78 -0.20 -4.08
C GLN A 94 16.67 -0.50 -5.58
N GLN A 95 17.03 -1.72 -6.00
CA GLN A 95 16.87 -2.16 -7.38
C GLN A 95 15.39 -2.23 -7.78
N PHE A 96 14.54 -2.79 -6.92
CA PHE A 96 13.10 -2.82 -7.13
C PHE A 96 12.52 -1.40 -7.29
N ALA A 97 12.84 -0.50 -6.36
CA ALA A 97 12.36 0.88 -6.38
C ALA A 97 12.81 1.64 -7.63
N SER A 98 14.03 1.40 -8.10
CA SER A 98 14.54 1.99 -9.35
C SER A 98 13.81 1.48 -10.59
N ALA A 99 13.27 0.27 -10.55
CA ALA A 99 12.53 -0.34 -11.66
C ALA A 99 11.03 0.04 -11.66
N MET A 100 10.45 0.42 -10.52
CA MET A 100 9.04 0.74 -10.37
C MET A 100 8.79 2.24 -10.55
N THR A 101 8.61 2.69 -11.79
CA THR A 101 8.50 4.12 -12.13
C THR A 101 7.09 4.59 -12.49
N PHE A 102 6.09 3.70 -12.49
CA PHE A 102 4.73 4.03 -12.94
C PHE A 102 3.98 4.96 -11.97
N LYS A 103 4.23 4.82 -10.66
CA LYS A 103 3.67 5.64 -9.57
C LYS A 103 4.77 5.97 -8.58
N PRO A 104 4.69 7.09 -7.84
CA PRO A 104 5.56 7.34 -6.70
C PRO A 104 5.51 6.16 -5.72
N LEU A 105 6.67 5.74 -5.24
CA LEU A 105 6.82 4.57 -4.37
C LEU A 105 7.47 4.95 -3.04
N ILE A 106 6.83 4.55 -1.95
CA ILE A 106 7.41 4.48 -0.61
C ILE A 106 7.76 3.02 -0.36
N ALA A 107 9.05 2.69 -0.34
CA ALA A 107 9.52 1.35 -0.04
C ALA A 107 10.51 1.39 1.12
N ILE A 108 10.22 0.67 2.20
CA ILE A 108 11.13 0.54 3.33
C ILE A 108 11.18 -0.90 3.85
N ASN A 109 12.29 -1.21 4.50
CA ASN A 109 12.52 -2.47 5.19
C ASN A 109 12.45 -2.26 6.71
N MET A 110 11.63 -3.06 7.37
CA MET A 110 11.55 -3.14 8.84
C MET A 110 12.59 -4.14 9.36
N GLY A 111 13.08 -3.89 10.58
CA GLY A 111 13.97 -4.78 11.35
C GLY A 111 13.24 -5.62 12.38
#